data_AF-A0A928CQN1-F1
#
_entry.id   AF-A0A928CQN1-F1
#
_cell.length_a   1.000
_cell.length_b   1.000
_cell.length_c   1.000
_cell.angle_alpha   90.00
_cell.angle_beta   90.00
_cell.angle_gamma   90.00
#
_symmetry.space_group_name_H-M   'P 1'
#
loop_
_entity.id
_entity.type
_entity.pdbx_description
1 polymer ?
#
loop_
_entity_poly.entity_id
_entity_poly.type
_entity_poly.pdbx_seq_one_letter_code
_entity_poly.pdbx_strand_id
1 'polypeptide(L)'
;MNCRSYIFLLAAAVLLPGCTLFRDDRPDPSGSPYGGTVQTTGQLYSEAEAVNAAVSAVSLKMAVSPQGPFRVIPKKDRTTSLGSKTIDSLARMGLSRLQAPCPLYLEDRRNDKNEWTVILLDPSGRTFYSKTFFLKGK
;
A
#
# COMPACT_ATOMS: atom_id res chain seq x y z
N MET A 1 -21.66 8.67 4.10
CA MET A 1 -20.54 9.63 4.29
C MET A 1 -19.58 9.44 3.14
N ASN A 2 -19.52 10.42 2.23
CA ASN A 2 -18.87 10.26 0.92
C ASN A 2 -17.47 10.93 0.94
N CYS A 3 -16.38 10.15 0.93
CA CYS A 3 -15.02 10.67 0.70
C CYS A 3 -14.93 11.07 -0.79
N ARG A 4 -15.05 12.37 -1.11
CA ARG A 4 -14.95 12.93 -2.47
C ARG A 4 -13.52 13.41 -2.76
N SER A 5 -12.97 12.96 -3.88
CA SER A 5 -11.65 13.31 -4.42
C SER A 5 -11.67 14.65 -5.15
N TYR A 6 -10.63 15.46 -5.00
CA TYR A 6 -10.39 16.65 -5.82
C TYR A 6 -9.19 16.40 -6.74
N ILE A 7 -9.44 16.41 -8.06
CA ILE A 7 -8.44 16.28 -9.12
C ILE A 7 -7.99 17.69 -9.50
N PHE A 8 -6.69 17.98 -9.40
CA PHE A 8 -6.08 19.14 -10.06
C PHE A 8 -5.45 18.68 -11.38
N LEU A 9 -6.11 19.04 -12.49
CA LEU A 9 -5.58 18.96 -13.84
C LEU A 9 -4.73 20.21 -14.09
N LEU A 10 -3.47 20.02 -14.46
CA LEU A 10 -2.66 21.08 -15.07
C LEU A 10 -1.99 20.51 -16.31
N ALA A 11 -2.64 20.79 -17.45
CA ALA A 11 -2.10 20.61 -18.78
C ALA A 11 -1.30 21.86 -19.16
N ALA A 12 -0.10 21.66 -19.70
CA ALA A 12 0.56 22.67 -20.52
C ALA A 12 1.50 21.97 -21.51
N ALA A 13 1.02 21.82 -22.74
CA ALA A 13 1.81 21.47 -23.90
C ALA A 13 2.48 22.75 -24.44
N VAL A 14 3.80 22.73 -24.63
CA VAL A 14 4.52 23.76 -25.40
C VAL A 14 5.36 23.04 -26.45
N LEU A 15 4.94 23.19 -27.70
CA LEU A 15 5.63 22.71 -28.90
C LEU A 15 6.65 23.76 -29.35
N LEU A 16 7.91 23.35 -29.57
CA LEU A 16 8.91 24.11 -30.33
C LEU A 16 9.55 23.19 -31.38
N PRO A 17 9.67 23.63 -32.66
CA PRO A 17 10.26 22.85 -33.73
C PRO A 17 11.75 23.17 -33.89
N GLY A 18 12.57 22.15 -34.15
CA GLY A 18 13.88 22.31 -34.78
C GLY A 18 15.08 21.80 -33.99
N CYS A 19 15.72 20.76 -34.55
CA CYS A 19 17.16 20.44 -34.58
C CYS A 19 17.38 18.92 -34.52
N THR A 20 17.32 18.28 -35.69
CA THR A 20 17.84 16.94 -35.95
C THR A 20 19.36 17.01 -36.08
N LEU A 21 20.11 16.73 -35.02
CA LEU A 21 21.54 16.43 -35.09
C LEU A 21 22.09 15.84 -33.77
N PHE A 22 21.48 14.76 -33.28
CA PHE A 22 22.14 13.86 -32.35
C PHE A 22 21.82 12.43 -32.78
N ARG A 23 22.87 11.69 -33.13
CA ARG A 23 22.82 10.24 -33.28
C ARG A 23 22.58 9.69 -31.87
N ASP A 24 21.39 9.12 -31.65
CA ASP A 24 20.98 8.56 -30.36
C ASP A 24 21.74 7.27 -30.07
N ASP A 25 22.96 7.39 -29.57
CA ASP A 25 23.68 6.34 -28.83
C ASP A 25 23.37 6.44 -27.32
N ARG A 26 22.18 6.93 -26.96
CA ARG A 26 21.69 6.87 -25.58
C ARG A 26 21.17 5.46 -25.35
N PRO A 27 21.54 4.79 -24.24
CA PRO A 27 20.92 3.52 -23.88
C PRO A 27 19.40 3.71 -23.84
N ASP A 28 18.69 2.86 -24.57
CA ASP A 28 17.23 2.88 -24.66
C ASP A 28 16.62 2.85 -23.25
N PRO A 29 15.91 3.90 -22.81
CA PRO A 29 15.25 3.92 -21.52
C PRO A 29 13.94 3.11 -21.53
N SER A 30 13.64 2.36 -22.60
CA SER A 30 12.44 1.50 -22.69
C SER A 30 12.39 0.42 -21.60
N GLY A 31 13.53 0.09 -20.99
CA GLY A 31 13.55 -0.58 -19.71
C GLY A 31 13.21 0.41 -18.60
N SER A 32 11.95 0.46 -18.16
CA SER A 32 11.60 1.16 -16.91
C SER A 32 12.57 0.70 -15.81
N PRO A 33 13.35 1.58 -15.17
CA PRO A 33 14.23 1.21 -14.05
C PRO A 33 13.41 0.75 -12.83
N TYR A 34 12.09 0.96 -12.89
CA TYR A 34 11.10 0.51 -11.92
C TYR A 34 10.29 -0.68 -12.42
N GLY A 35 10.70 -1.33 -13.51
CA GLY A 35 10.22 -2.63 -13.96
C GLY A 35 10.65 -3.76 -13.04
N GLY A 36 10.60 -3.53 -11.72
CA GLY A 36 10.61 -4.61 -10.76
C GLY A 36 9.36 -5.44 -11.03
N THR A 37 9.56 -6.63 -11.57
CA THR A 37 8.55 -7.68 -11.49
C THR A 37 8.13 -7.75 -10.02
N VAL A 38 6.84 -7.49 -9.75
CA VAL A 38 6.29 -7.74 -8.42
C VAL A 38 6.44 -9.24 -8.20
N GLN A 39 7.53 -9.65 -7.53
CA GLN A 39 7.77 -11.04 -7.18
C GLN A 39 6.68 -11.46 -6.21
N THR A 40 5.59 -11.99 -6.76
CA THR A 40 4.53 -12.66 -6.01
C THR A 40 4.68 -14.14 -6.23
N THR A 41 5.73 -14.76 -5.67
CA THR A 41 5.74 -16.21 -5.40
C THR A 41 6.92 -16.56 -4.48
N GLY A 42 6.63 -16.96 -3.24
CA GLY A 42 7.56 -17.76 -2.41
C GLY A 42 8.40 -17.06 -1.33
N GLN A 43 8.32 -15.73 -1.15
CA GLN A 43 9.11 -15.08 -0.09
C GLN A 43 8.54 -15.41 1.30
N LEU A 44 9.34 -16.11 2.10
CA LEU A 44 9.09 -16.40 3.51
C LEU A 44 9.62 -15.24 4.38
N TYR A 45 8.73 -14.64 5.16
CA TYR A 45 9.03 -13.52 6.03
C TYR A 45 9.19 -13.97 7.48
N SER A 46 10.15 -13.41 8.21
CA SER A 46 10.02 -13.34 9.67
C SER A 46 8.82 -12.45 10.05
N GLU A 47 8.35 -12.56 11.29
CA GLU A 47 7.22 -11.73 11.75
C GLU A 47 7.49 -10.23 11.63
N ALA A 48 8.72 -9.78 11.91
CA ALA A 48 9.09 -8.37 11.78
C ALA A 48 9.12 -7.92 10.31
N GLU A 49 9.70 -8.72 9.42
CA GLU A 49 9.72 -8.44 7.98
C GLU A 49 8.30 -8.42 7.41
N ALA A 50 7.43 -9.32 7.86
CA ALA A 50 6.04 -9.37 7.45
C ALA A 50 5.29 -8.11 7.87
N VAL A 51 5.45 -7.64 9.12
CA VAL A 51 4.86 -6.37 9.57
C VAL A 51 5.36 -5.22 8.71
N ASN A 52 6.66 -5.12 8.44
CA ASN A 52 7.21 -4.06 7.58
C ASN A 52 6.66 -4.13 6.14
N ALA A 53 6.51 -5.33 5.60
CA ALA A 53 5.92 -5.56 4.28
C ALA A 53 4.43 -5.20 4.27
N ALA A 54 3.69 -5.50 5.33
CA ALA A 54 2.29 -5.12 5.49
C ALA A 54 2.13 -3.60 5.59
N VAL A 55 2.94 -2.92 6.41
CA VAL A 55 2.96 -1.46 6.52
C VAL A 55 3.20 -0.83 5.16
N SER A 56 4.22 -1.29 4.43
CA SER A 56 4.55 -0.79 3.08
C SER A 56 3.41 -1.03 2.09
N ALA A 57 2.80 -2.21 2.12
CA ALA A 57 1.75 -2.54 1.17
C ALA A 57 0.45 -1.76 1.45
N VAL A 58 0.11 -1.58 2.73
CA VAL A 58 -1.01 -0.75 3.19
C VAL A 58 -0.76 0.72 2.88
N SER A 59 0.45 1.23 3.13
CA SER A 59 0.79 2.63 2.86
C SER A 59 0.68 2.96 1.37
N LEU A 60 1.21 2.09 0.50
CA LEU A 60 1.09 2.24 -0.94
C LEU A 60 -0.37 2.22 -1.37
N LYS A 61 -1.16 1.29 -0.86
CA LYS A 61 -2.59 1.21 -1.21
C LYS A 61 -3.38 2.45 -0.77
N MET A 62 -3.08 3.00 0.40
CA MET A 62 -3.68 4.25 0.87
C MET A 62 -3.21 5.44 0.04
N ALA A 63 -1.92 5.51 -0.32
CA ALA A 63 -1.36 6.63 -1.08
C ALA A 63 -1.90 6.72 -2.52
N VAL A 64 -2.13 5.58 -3.17
CA VAL A 64 -2.73 5.54 -4.52
C VAL A 64 -4.26 5.63 -4.50
N SER A 65 -4.86 5.60 -3.31
CA SER A 65 -6.31 5.75 -3.20
C SER A 65 -6.68 7.21 -3.42
N PRO A 66 -7.69 7.49 -4.26
CA PRO A 66 -8.20 8.85 -4.41
C PRO A 66 -9.03 9.27 -3.17
N GLN A 67 -9.29 8.35 -2.24
CA GLN A 67 -9.91 8.61 -0.94
C GLN A 67 -8.81 8.89 0.10
N GLY A 68 -9.08 9.74 1.08
CA GLY A 68 -8.13 10.06 2.16
C GLY A 68 -8.36 11.46 2.73
N PRO A 69 -7.69 11.84 3.83
CA PRO A 69 -6.72 11.04 4.59
C PRO A 69 -7.39 9.91 5.43
N PHE A 70 -6.62 8.87 5.75
CA PHE A 70 -7.12 7.66 6.39
C PHE A 70 -6.79 7.56 7.88
N ARG A 71 -7.70 6.89 8.60
CA ARG A 71 -7.52 6.45 9.98
C ARG A 71 -7.65 4.94 10.03
N VAL A 72 -6.54 4.24 10.21
CA VAL A 72 -6.52 2.79 10.37
C VAL A 72 -6.77 2.43 11.84
N ILE A 73 -7.77 1.61 12.10
CA ILE A 73 -8.25 1.24 13.44
C ILE A 73 -8.28 -0.30 13.53
N PRO A 74 -7.93 -0.90 14.68
CA PRO A 74 -8.09 -2.35 14.85
C PRO A 74 -9.57 -2.73 14.78
N LYS A 75 -9.88 -3.83 14.09
CA LYS A 75 -11.20 -4.45 14.17
C LYS A 75 -11.27 -5.29 15.44
N LYS A 76 -12.25 -4.97 16.29
CA LYS A 76 -12.44 -5.63 17.58
C LYS A 76 -12.46 -7.16 17.42
N ASP A 77 -11.69 -7.85 18.25
CA ASP A 77 -11.57 -9.33 18.32
C ASP A 77 -11.11 -10.01 17.01
N ARG A 78 -10.61 -9.23 16.04
CA ARG A 78 -10.17 -9.70 14.71
C ARG A 78 -8.80 -9.17 14.31
N THR A 79 -8.09 -8.53 15.23
CA THR A 79 -6.73 -8.04 15.03
C THR A 79 -5.77 -8.82 15.93
N THR A 80 -4.78 -9.48 15.34
CA THR A 80 -3.71 -10.16 16.08
C THR A 80 -2.60 -9.18 16.47
N SER A 81 -1.61 -9.64 17.22
CA SER A 81 -0.45 -8.82 17.60
C SER A 81 0.34 -8.28 16.40
N LEU A 82 0.39 -9.01 15.27
CA LEU A 82 1.05 -8.54 14.04
C LEU A 82 0.23 -7.42 13.39
N GLY A 83 -1.09 -7.55 13.38
CA GLY A 83 -2.00 -6.50 12.94
C GLY A 83 -1.85 -5.23 13.78
N SER A 84 -1.82 -5.35 15.11
CA SER A 84 -1.60 -4.20 16.01
C SER A 84 -0.26 -3.49 15.73
N LYS A 85 0.84 -4.25 15.60
CA LYS A 85 2.15 -3.67 15.24
C LYS A 85 2.13 -2.93 13.90
N THR A 86 1.35 -3.43 12.93
CA THR A 86 1.15 -2.77 11.63
C THR A 86 0.44 -1.43 11.81
N ILE A 87 -0.65 -1.39 12.58
CA ILE A 87 -1.41 -0.16 12.89
C ILE A 87 -0.52 0.86 13.61
N ASP A 88 0.19 0.44 14.65
CA ASP A 88 1.07 1.32 15.43
C ASP A 88 2.20 1.91 14.57
N SER A 89 2.70 1.14 13.60
CA SER A 89 3.73 1.61 12.68
C SER A 89 3.18 2.63 11.68
N LEU A 90 1.98 2.39 11.14
CA LEU A 90 1.29 3.36 10.28
C LEU A 90 0.98 4.66 11.03
N ALA A 91 0.61 4.59 12.31
CA ALA A 91 0.39 5.76 13.16
C ALA A 91 1.70 6.54 13.40
N ARG A 92 2.78 5.85 13.78
CA ARG A 92 4.11 6.46 13.99
C ARG A 92 4.69 7.12 12.73
N MET A 93 4.38 6.57 11.55
CA MET A 93 4.76 7.16 10.27
C MET A 93 3.85 8.32 9.82
N GLY A 94 2.79 8.65 10.58
CA GLY A 94 1.83 9.70 10.21
C GLY A 94 0.91 9.36 9.04
N LEU A 95 0.89 8.10 8.62
CA LEU A 95 0.06 7.56 7.53
C LEU A 95 -1.37 7.23 8.00
N SER A 96 -1.52 6.85 9.27
CA SER A 96 -2.81 6.72 9.96
C SER A 96 -2.96 7.85 10.97
N ARG A 97 -3.99 8.69 10.84
CA ARG A 97 -4.21 9.83 11.75
C ARG A 97 -5.50 9.66 12.54
N LEU A 98 -5.46 9.90 13.85
CA LEU A 98 -6.64 9.76 14.73
C LEU A 98 -7.84 10.63 14.33
N GLN A 99 -7.60 11.77 13.68
CA GLN A 99 -8.64 12.71 13.24
C GLN A 99 -9.01 12.54 11.75
N ALA A 100 -8.44 11.56 11.04
CA ALA A 100 -8.74 11.41 9.62
C ALA A 100 -10.21 10.99 9.39
N PRO A 101 -10.86 11.54 8.35
CA PRO A 101 -12.30 11.37 8.12
C PRO A 101 -12.67 10.02 7.52
N CYS A 102 -11.74 9.31 6.88
CA CYS A 102 -11.99 8.03 6.22
C CYS A 102 -11.43 6.89 7.12
N PRO A 103 -12.25 6.26 8.00
CA PRO A 103 -11.78 5.14 8.80
C PRO A 103 -11.65 3.86 7.97
N LEU A 104 -10.57 3.12 8.20
CA LEU A 104 -10.34 1.78 7.69
C LEU A 104 -10.14 0.83 8.88
N TYR A 105 -10.85 -0.29 8.88
CA TYR A 105 -10.72 -1.30 9.91
C TYR A 105 -9.74 -2.37 9.47
N LEU A 106 -8.66 -2.55 10.22
CA LEU A 106 -7.69 -3.61 9.98
C LEU A 106 -8.11 -4.85 10.75
N GLU A 107 -8.33 -5.94 10.02
CA GLU A 107 -8.38 -7.29 10.57
C GLU A 107 -7.26 -8.11 9.97
N ASP A 108 -6.81 -9.11 10.71
CA ASP A 108 -5.80 -10.03 10.22
C ASP A 108 -6.03 -11.43 10.79
N ARG A 109 -5.59 -12.41 10.02
CA ARG A 109 -5.74 -13.82 10.37
C ARG A 109 -4.49 -14.59 9.99
N ARG A 110 -4.09 -15.53 10.84
CA ARG A 110 -3.01 -16.48 10.58
C ARG A 110 -3.61 -17.87 10.53
N ASN A 111 -3.27 -18.66 9.52
CA ASN A 111 -3.66 -20.07 9.43
C ASN A 111 -2.53 -21.01 9.86
N ASP A 112 -2.84 -22.30 9.89
CA ASP A 112 -1.91 -23.37 10.29
C ASP A 112 -0.73 -23.55 9.32
N LYS A 113 -0.84 -22.99 8.11
CA LYS A 113 0.23 -22.98 7.10
C LYS A 113 1.16 -21.78 7.23
N ASN A 114 1.07 -21.03 8.34
CA ASN A 114 1.82 -19.79 8.55
C ASN A 114 1.52 -18.70 7.51
N GLU A 115 0.36 -18.75 6.87
CA GLU A 115 -0.11 -17.67 6.01
C GLU A 115 -0.80 -16.63 6.88
N TRP A 116 -0.28 -15.41 6.86
CA TRP A 116 -0.82 -14.26 7.56
C TRP A 116 -1.46 -13.32 6.56
N THR A 117 -2.80 -13.21 6.61
CA THR A 117 -3.56 -12.30 5.74
C THR A 117 -3.92 -11.04 6.51
N VAL A 118 -3.56 -9.90 5.95
CA VAL A 118 -3.98 -8.56 6.41
C VAL A 118 -5.10 -8.07 5.51
N ILE A 119 -6.19 -7.61 6.11
CA ILE A 119 -7.38 -7.13 5.42
C ILE A 119 -7.73 -5.74 5.96
N LEU A 120 -7.93 -4.79 5.06
CA LEU A 120 -8.51 -3.49 5.38
C LEU A 120 -9.94 -3.46 4.88
N LEU A 121 -10.85 -3.09 5.76
CA LEU A 121 -12.27 -2.95 5.48
C LEU A 121 -12.65 -1.47 5.52
N ASP A 122 -13.53 -1.06 4.61
CA ASP A 122 -14.21 0.22 4.70
C ASP A 122 -15.28 0.17 5.82
N PRO A 123 -15.92 1.32 6.15
CA PRO A 123 -16.95 1.36 7.20
C PRO A 123 -18.23 0.59 6.86
N SER A 124 -18.44 0.24 5.59
CA SER A 124 -19.54 -0.63 5.17
C SER A 124 -19.19 -2.13 5.26
N GLY A 125 -17.97 -2.46 5.70
CA GLY A 125 -17.49 -3.84 5.80
C GLY A 125 -16.97 -4.42 4.48
N ARG A 126 -16.83 -3.60 3.43
CA ARG A 126 -16.27 -4.05 2.15
C ARG A 126 -14.75 -4.05 2.21
N THR A 127 -14.13 -5.04 1.56
CA THR A 127 -12.68 -5.13 1.46
C THR A 127 -12.12 -3.99 0.62
N PHE A 128 -11.43 -3.07 1.29
CA PHE A 128 -10.64 -2.02 0.66
C PHE A 128 -9.30 -2.58 0.13
N TYR A 129 -8.71 -3.50 0.88
CA TYR A 129 -7.44 -4.14 0.57
C TYR A 129 -7.31 -5.49 1.27
N SER A 130 -6.64 -6.44 0.63
CA SER A 130 -6.25 -7.70 1.27
C SER A 130 -4.92 -8.17 0.70
N LYS A 131 -4.03 -8.66 1.56
CA LYS A 131 -2.78 -9.29 1.15
C LYS A 131 -2.37 -10.36 2.13
N THR A 132 -1.86 -11.46 1.58
CA THR A 132 -1.32 -12.58 2.34
C THR A 132 0.19 -12.58 2.29
N PHE A 133 0.81 -12.85 3.44
CA PHE A 133 2.24 -13.00 3.66
C PHE A 133 2.50 -14.41 4.17
N PHE A 134 3.57 -15.05 3.68
CA PHE A 134 3.98 -16.37 4.14
C PHE A 134 5.04 -16.20 5.22
N LEU A 135 4.74 -16.62 6.45
CA LEU A 135 5.66 -16.50 7.57
C LEU A 135 6.58 -17.72 7.63
N LYS A 136 7.84 -17.51 8.02
CA LYS A 136 8.74 -18.60 8.42
C LYS A 136 8.09 -19.33 9.61
N GLY A 137 7.99 -20.66 9.50
CA GLY A 137 7.57 -21.50 10.62
C GLY A 137 8.51 -21.29 11.82
N LYS A 138 7.97 -21.35 13.03
CA LYS A 138 8.78 -21.37 14.25
C LYS A 138 9.50 -22.70 14.38
#